data_AF-A0A5C8DN00-F1
#
_entry.id   AF-A0A5C8DN00-F1
#
_cell.length_a   1.000
_cell.length_b   1.000
_cell.length_c   1.000
_cell.angle_alpha   90.00
_cell.angle_beta   90.00
_cell.angle_gamma   90.00
#
_symmetry.space_group_name_H-M   'P 1'
#
loop_
_entity.id
_entity.type
_entity.pdbx_description
1 polymer ?
#
loop_
_entity_poly.entity_id
_entity_poly.type
_entity_poly.pdbx_seq_one_letter_code
_entity_poly.pdbx_strand_id
1 'polypeptide(L)'
;MIFKCISRSRANRASSTLLLFLFLAVDISAQGKLEFILGGFDKRIEPTFVKYKGDMVNGQPEGNGVAYDAKEQKTKIYQGSWKNGKPDGFGKWTPLFNRIIRSYEGNFKDGLFDGKGKLIYWDEYGNNIGYDGDWVKGKKNGKGTEGSYTGDWVDDMKQGKGTELRNAKTGSFSERYVGDFAGNKLNGKGNIVYNNGDK
;
A
#
# COMPACT_ATOMS: atom_id res chain seq x y z
N MET A 1 19.31 40.73 30.38
CA MET A 1 18.78 41.25 31.66
C MET A 1 18.93 40.16 32.71
N ILE A 2 19.65 40.47 33.78
CA ILE A 2 20.16 39.58 34.83
C ILE A 2 19.23 39.67 36.04
N PHE A 3 18.76 38.56 36.59
CA PHE A 3 18.28 38.45 37.98
C PHE A 3 18.55 37.01 38.45
N LYS A 4 19.62 36.69 39.19
CA LYS A 4 19.99 37.00 40.60
C LYS A 4 19.09 36.30 41.63
N CYS A 5 19.67 35.23 42.19
CA CYS A 5 19.19 34.39 43.28
C CYS A 5 19.22 35.13 44.63
N ILE A 6 18.15 35.01 45.45
CA ILE A 6 18.15 35.33 46.89
C ILE A 6 17.35 34.25 47.65
N SER A 7 17.85 33.93 48.83
CA SER A 7 17.60 32.76 49.68
C SER A 7 16.43 32.85 50.67
N ARG A 8 15.83 31.68 50.93
CA ARG A 8 15.28 31.09 52.19
C ARG A 8 14.42 31.94 53.17
N SER A 9 13.24 31.41 53.48
CA SER A 9 12.63 31.39 54.82
C SER A 9 11.67 30.20 54.97
N ARG A 10 11.58 29.62 56.18
CA ARG A 10 10.92 28.35 56.54
C ARG A 10 9.43 28.53 56.91
N ALA A 11 8.63 27.56 56.44
CA ALA A 11 7.53 26.84 57.08
C ALA A 11 6.32 27.60 57.71
N ASN A 12 5.13 27.32 57.17
CA ASN A 12 3.97 26.91 57.98
C ASN A 12 3.03 25.99 57.15
N ARG A 13 2.46 24.99 57.83
CA ARG A 13 1.67 23.86 57.29
C ARG A 13 0.24 24.30 56.90
N ALA A 14 -0.30 23.75 55.81
CA ALA A 14 -1.42 22.79 55.83
C ALA A 14 -1.97 22.49 54.42
N SER A 15 -2.15 21.18 54.17
CA SER A 15 -3.18 20.55 53.33
C SER A 15 -3.28 20.90 51.84
N SER A 16 -2.71 20.04 50.98
CA SER A 16 -3.49 19.08 50.15
C SER A 16 -2.71 18.68 48.88
N THR A 17 -2.68 17.38 48.64
CA THR A 17 -2.22 16.66 47.43
C THR A 17 -0.70 16.47 47.26
N LEU A 18 -0.28 15.25 47.61
CA LEU A 18 1.01 14.64 47.36
C LEU A 18 1.07 14.15 45.89
N LEU A 19 1.93 14.71 45.04
CA LEU A 19 2.75 13.88 44.13
C LEU A 19 4.01 14.65 43.68
N LEU A 20 5.07 14.33 44.41
CA LEU A 20 6.49 14.27 44.08
C LEU A 20 6.94 14.69 42.66
N PHE A 21 7.81 15.71 42.61
CA PHE A 21 8.68 16.00 41.48
C PHE A 21 9.55 14.79 41.12
N LEU A 22 9.63 14.45 39.84
CA LEU A 22 10.80 13.82 39.27
C LEU A 22 11.15 14.51 37.95
N PHE A 23 12.01 15.52 38.04
CA PHE A 23 12.86 15.87 36.91
C PHE A 23 13.75 14.66 36.63
N LEU A 24 13.46 13.95 35.54
CA LEU A 24 14.45 13.15 34.85
C LEU A 24 14.56 13.73 33.44
N ALA A 25 15.64 14.47 33.21
CA ALA A 25 16.21 14.55 31.88
C ALA A 25 16.51 13.11 31.45
N VAL A 26 15.87 12.66 30.38
CA VAL A 26 16.27 11.44 29.65
C VAL A 26 16.29 11.78 28.17
N ASP A 27 17.52 11.89 27.68
CA ASP A 27 17.99 11.70 26.33
C ASP A 27 17.37 12.49 25.16
N ILE A 28 18.13 13.51 24.74
CA ILE A 28 18.32 13.81 23.32
C ILE A 28 19.12 12.64 22.73
N SER A 29 18.43 11.55 22.40
CA SER A 29 18.99 10.44 21.63
C SER A 29 17.86 9.64 20.99
N ALA A 30 17.77 9.74 19.66
CA ALA A 30 17.23 8.73 18.75
C ALA A 30 15.82 8.17 19.02
N GLN A 31 14.79 8.75 18.41
CA GLN A 31 13.67 8.05 17.72
C GLN A 31 12.56 9.06 17.39
N GLY A 32 12.65 9.72 16.24
CA GLY A 32 11.59 10.58 15.71
C GLY A 32 10.33 9.76 15.41
N LYS A 33 9.42 9.67 16.37
CA LYS A 33 8.08 9.12 16.19
C LYS A 33 7.22 10.15 15.46
N LEU A 34 7.38 10.27 14.14
CA LEU A 34 6.39 10.97 13.32
C LEU A 34 5.21 10.05 13.05
N GLU A 35 4.02 10.54 13.36
CA GLU A 35 2.75 9.95 12.95
C GLU A 35 2.23 10.73 11.74
N PHE A 36 2.06 10.06 10.60
CA PHE A 36 1.44 10.65 9.40
C PHE A 36 0.37 9.74 8.83
N ILE A 37 -0.51 10.33 8.02
CA ILE A 37 -1.60 9.64 7.35
C ILE A 37 -1.08 9.00 6.07
N LEU A 38 -1.12 7.68 6.02
CA LEU A 38 -0.99 6.92 4.79
C LEU A 38 -2.34 6.90 4.04
N GLY A 39 -2.67 8.01 3.41
CA GLY A 39 -3.82 8.14 2.51
C GLY A 39 -3.34 8.22 1.06
N GLY A 40 -3.92 7.41 0.17
CA GLY A 40 -3.70 7.54 -1.27
C GLY A 40 -3.13 6.32 -2.01
N PHE A 41 -2.96 5.16 -1.36
CA PHE A 41 -2.53 3.94 -2.06
C PHE A 41 -3.59 3.39 -3.02
N ASP A 42 -4.85 3.65 -2.69
CA ASP A 42 -6.06 3.42 -3.44
C ASP A 42 -7.14 4.30 -2.78
N LYS A 43 -8.01 4.95 -3.55
CA LYS A 43 -9.09 5.80 -3.01
C LYS A 43 -10.08 5.03 -2.12
N ARG A 44 -10.06 3.69 -2.17
CA ARG A 44 -10.92 2.79 -1.41
C ARG A 44 -10.38 2.45 0.00
N ILE A 45 -9.22 2.99 0.40
CA ILE A 45 -8.53 2.60 1.63
C ILE A 45 -8.49 3.75 2.63
N GLU A 46 -8.82 3.44 3.87
CA GLU A 46 -8.84 4.42 4.95
C GLU A 46 -7.43 4.94 5.29
N PRO A 47 -7.31 6.24 5.60
CA PRO A 47 -6.09 6.83 6.11
C PRO A 47 -5.69 6.16 7.44
N THR A 48 -4.43 5.75 7.56
CA THR A 48 -3.89 5.14 8.80
C THR A 48 -2.71 5.94 9.33
N PHE A 49 -2.67 6.12 10.66
CA PHE A 49 -1.51 6.70 11.35
C PHE A 49 -0.36 5.70 11.38
N VAL A 50 0.83 6.13 11.00
CA VAL A 50 2.01 5.25 10.96
C VAL A 50 3.21 5.83 11.68
N LYS A 51 4.04 4.98 12.28
CA LYS A 51 5.40 5.35 12.72
C LYS A 51 6.37 5.10 11.58
N TYR A 52 7.38 5.95 11.44
CA TYR A 52 8.37 5.82 10.39
C TYR A 52 9.80 5.61 10.89
N LYS A 53 10.57 4.83 10.12
CA LYS A 53 12.01 4.63 10.28
C LYS A 53 12.68 4.73 8.92
N GLY A 54 13.49 5.77 8.73
CA GLY A 54 14.26 6.02 7.51
C GLY A 54 14.76 7.46 7.48
N ASP A 55 15.25 7.88 6.33
CA ASP A 55 15.76 9.24 6.16
C ASP A 55 14.63 10.26 6.14
N MET A 56 14.95 11.47 6.59
CA MET A 56 14.02 12.58 6.73
C MET A 56 14.64 13.86 6.18
N VAL A 57 13.88 14.60 5.36
CA VAL A 57 14.26 15.93 4.86
C VAL A 57 13.11 16.89 5.15
N ASN A 58 13.41 18.04 5.78
CA ASN A 58 12.40 19.05 6.17
C ASN A 58 11.21 18.48 6.97
N GLY A 59 11.47 17.50 7.84
CA GLY A 59 10.43 16.85 8.63
C GLY A 59 9.55 15.86 7.85
N GLN A 60 9.90 15.51 6.61
CA GLN A 60 9.18 14.54 5.79
C GLN A 60 10.05 13.31 5.47
N PRO A 61 9.45 12.11 5.38
CA PRO A 61 10.12 10.93 4.83
C PRO A 61 10.74 11.18 3.45
N GLU A 62 12.00 10.78 3.29
CA GLU A 62 12.78 10.89 2.05
C GLU A 62 13.67 9.64 1.90
N GLY A 63 14.10 9.33 0.69
CA GLY A 63 15.02 8.22 0.46
C GLY A 63 14.37 6.86 0.73
N ASN A 64 15.04 5.97 1.44
CA ASN A 64 14.48 4.64 1.76
C ASN A 64 14.02 4.58 3.21
N GLY A 65 12.87 3.94 3.44
CA GLY A 65 12.32 3.86 4.79
C GLY A 65 11.17 2.87 4.93
N VAL A 66 10.77 2.68 6.18
CA VAL A 66 9.75 1.73 6.61
C VAL A 66 8.70 2.44 7.44
N ALA A 67 7.43 2.26 7.09
CA ALA A 67 6.28 2.68 7.88
C ALA A 67 5.66 1.48 8.61
N TYR A 68 5.30 1.69 9.86
CA TYR A 68 4.71 0.72 10.77
C TYR A 68 3.38 1.22 11.30
N ASP A 69 2.50 0.32 11.71
CA ASP A 69 1.28 0.70 12.44
C ASP A 69 1.64 1.46 13.73
N ALA A 70 0.96 2.59 13.93
CA ALA A 70 1.10 3.39 15.13
C ALA A 70 0.51 2.70 16.36
N LYS A 71 -0.55 1.90 16.18
CA LYS A 71 -1.27 1.20 17.25
C LYS A 71 -0.57 -0.09 17.64
N GLU A 72 -0.34 -0.98 16.68
CA GLU A 72 0.38 -2.24 16.87
C GLU A 72 1.83 -2.06 16.43
N GLN A 73 2.73 -1.82 17.38
CA GLN A 73 4.09 -1.30 17.18
C GLN A 73 5.05 -2.16 16.32
N LYS A 74 4.57 -3.19 15.62
CA LYS A 74 5.38 -4.12 14.83
C LYS A 74 4.84 -4.43 13.43
N THR A 75 3.62 -4.04 13.07
CA THR A 75 3.06 -4.36 11.76
C THR A 75 3.62 -3.39 10.71
N LYS A 76 4.40 -3.91 9.77
CA LYS A 76 4.97 -3.13 8.66
C LYS A 76 3.88 -2.88 7.60
N ILE A 77 3.63 -1.61 7.31
CA ILE A 77 2.62 -1.17 6.33
C ILE A 77 3.26 -0.85 4.99
N TYR A 78 4.44 -0.24 5.02
CA TYR A 78 5.19 0.06 3.81
C TYR A 78 6.68 -0.09 4.04
N GLN A 79 7.38 -0.56 3.03
CA GLN A 79 8.83 -0.49 2.93
C GLN A 79 9.22 -0.18 1.49
N GLY A 80 10.01 0.86 1.30
CA GLY A 80 10.46 1.24 -0.03
C GLY A 80 10.97 2.67 -0.07
N SER A 81 10.96 3.23 -1.27
CA SER A 81 11.39 4.59 -1.54
C SER A 81 10.31 5.62 -1.19
N TRP A 82 10.76 6.79 -0.75
CA TRP A 82 9.99 7.92 -0.27
C TRP A 82 10.51 9.20 -0.89
N LYS A 83 9.61 10.13 -1.18
CA LYS A 83 9.91 11.49 -1.62
C LYS A 83 8.84 12.43 -1.10
N ASN A 84 9.23 13.55 -0.50
CA ASN A 84 8.29 14.54 0.04
C ASN A 84 7.21 13.92 0.95
N GLY A 85 7.61 12.95 1.77
CA GLY A 85 6.73 12.28 2.72
C GLY A 85 5.76 11.26 2.14
N LYS A 86 5.88 10.92 0.85
CA LYS A 86 5.03 9.94 0.17
C LYS A 86 5.87 8.82 -0.43
N PRO A 87 5.31 7.60 -0.58
CA PRO A 87 5.91 6.57 -1.41
C PRO A 87 6.10 7.03 -2.85
N ASP A 88 7.33 6.99 -3.32
CA ASP A 88 7.74 7.38 -4.67
C ASP A 88 8.97 6.56 -5.05
N GLY A 89 8.86 5.77 -6.13
CA GLY A 89 9.80 4.72 -6.48
C GLY A 89 9.32 3.33 -6.08
N PHE A 90 10.23 2.37 -5.96
CA PHE A 90 9.86 0.97 -5.70
C PHE A 90 9.57 0.72 -4.22
N GLY A 91 8.57 -0.10 -3.94
CA GLY A 91 8.24 -0.47 -2.57
C GLY A 91 7.26 -1.63 -2.46
N LYS A 92 7.03 -2.03 -1.22
CA LYS A 92 6.04 -3.02 -0.82
C LYS A 92 5.09 -2.42 0.20
N TRP A 93 3.80 -2.49 -0.09
CA TRP A 93 2.73 -2.04 0.77
C TRP A 93 1.88 -3.22 1.22
N THR A 94 1.51 -3.23 2.50
CA THR A 94 0.67 -4.23 3.16
C THR A 94 -0.44 -3.50 3.93
N PRO A 95 -1.73 -3.69 3.60
CA PRO A 95 -2.83 -3.07 4.33
C PRO A 95 -2.96 -3.65 5.74
N LEU A 96 -3.36 -2.82 6.71
CA LEU A 96 -3.61 -3.25 8.10
C LEU A 96 -4.93 -4.00 8.26
N PHE A 97 -6.02 -3.49 7.69
CA PHE A 97 -7.38 -3.96 7.96
C PHE A 97 -8.15 -4.29 6.67
N ASN A 98 -7.47 -4.85 5.67
CA ASN A 98 -8.12 -5.28 4.44
C ASN A 98 -8.16 -6.83 4.36
N ARG A 99 -9.37 -7.39 4.39
CA ARG A 99 -9.57 -8.84 4.26
C ARG A 99 -9.37 -9.33 2.83
N ILE A 100 -9.51 -8.44 1.85
CA ILE A 100 -9.46 -8.70 0.42
C ILE A 100 -8.02 -8.49 -0.06
N ILE A 101 -7.47 -7.28 0.10
CA ILE A 101 -6.12 -6.96 -0.39
C ILE A 101 -5.07 -7.47 0.59
N ARG A 102 -4.02 -8.13 0.09
CA ARG A 102 -2.89 -8.63 0.89
C ARG A 102 -1.64 -7.80 0.77
N SER A 103 -1.28 -7.40 -0.44
CA SER A 103 -0.09 -6.59 -0.65
C SER A 103 -0.05 -6.03 -2.04
N TYR A 104 0.64 -4.91 -2.20
CA TYR A 104 1.16 -4.47 -3.48
C TYR A 104 2.69 -4.43 -3.39
N GLU A 105 3.35 -4.86 -4.45
CA GLU A 105 4.81 -4.74 -4.59
C GLU A 105 5.11 -4.23 -6.00
N GLY A 106 5.75 -3.08 -6.10
CA GLY A 106 5.93 -2.40 -7.37
C GLY A 106 6.30 -0.94 -7.21
N ASN A 107 6.13 -0.19 -8.29
CA ASN A 107 6.45 1.22 -8.35
C ASN A 107 5.30 2.09 -7.80
N PHE A 108 5.68 3.21 -7.20
CA PHE A 108 4.80 4.22 -6.66
C PHE A 108 5.15 5.59 -7.22
N LYS A 109 4.14 6.44 -7.39
CA LYS A 109 4.29 7.86 -7.70
C LYS A 109 3.32 8.66 -6.86
N ASP A 110 3.84 9.61 -6.08
CA ASP A 110 3.03 10.46 -5.20
C ASP A 110 2.07 9.67 -4.28
N GLY A 111 2.50 8.49 -3.84
CA GLY A 111 1.73 7.58 -2.98
C GLY A 111 0.78 6.62 -3.71
N LEU A 112 0.61 6.74 -5.02
CA LEU A 112 -0.26 5.87 -5.84
C LEU A 112 0.57 4.77 -6.51
N PHE A 113 -0.04 3.61 -6.79
CA PHE A 113 0.57 2.60 -7.67
C PHE A 113 0.75 3.20 -9.08
N ASP A 114 1.95 3.15 -9.62
CA ASP A 114 2.28 3.76 -10.91
C ASP A 114 3.48 3.05 -11.55
N GLY A 115 3.43 2.71 -12.83
CA GLY A 115 4.43 1.87 -13.50
C GLY A 115 4.16 0.37 -13.30
N LYS A 116 5.22 -0.45 -13.24
CA LYS A 116 5.08 -1.90 -13.07
C LYS A 116 4.83 -2.27 -11.61
N GLY A 117 3.91 -3.20 -11.35
CA GLY A 117 3.66 -3.72 -10.01
C GLY A 117 2.68 -4.88 -9.95
N LYS A 118 2.74 -5.62 -8.83
CA LYS A 118 1.90 -6.77 -8.54
C LYS A 118 1.04 -6.51 -7.32
N LEU A 119 -0.28 -6.53 -7.50
CA LEU A 119 -1.28 -6.50 -6.43
C LEU A 119 -1.76 -7.93 -6.16
N ILE A 120 -1.73 -8.33 -4.90
CA ILE A 120 -2.24 -9.61 -4.40
C ILE A 120 -3.49 -9.32 -3.57
N TYR A 121 -4.59 -9.99 -3.89
CA TYR A 121 -5.85 -9.90 -3.15
C TYR A 121 -6.60 -11.25 -3.17
N TRP A 122 -7.72 -11.36 -2.46
CA TRP A 122 -8.60 -12.53 -2.52
C TRP A 122 -9.87 -12.19 -3.28
N ASP A 123 -10.37 -13.15 -4.04
CA ASP A 123 -11.75 -13.08 -4.50
C ASP A 123 -12.75 -13.37 -3.37
N GLU A 124 -14.04 -13.35 -3.70
CA GLU A 124 -15.13 -13.64 -2.77
C GLU A 124 -15.12 -15.07 -2.21
N TYR A 125 -14.41 -15.99 -2.87
CA TYR A 125 -14.26 -17.38 -2.47
C TYR A 125 -12.98 -17.64 -1.66
N GLY A 126 -12.15 -16.61 -1.46
CA GLY A 126 -10.89 -16.74 -0.74
C GLY A 126 -9.75 -17.31 -1.59
N ASN A 127 -9.86 -17.31 -2.92
CA ASN A 127 -8.76 -17.66 -3.81
C ASN A 127 -7.82 -16.48 -3.98
N ASN A 128 -6.51 -16.75 -4.01
CA ASN A 128 -5.53 -15.70 -4.27
C ASN A 128 -5.66 -15.27 -5.73
N ILE A 129 -6.22 -14.09 -5.94
CA ILE A 129 -6.27 -13.44 -7.24
C ILE A 129 -5.35 -12.23 -7.19
N GLY A 130 -4.60 -12.00 -8.26
CA GLY A 130 -3.73 -10.85 -8.34
C GLY A 130 -3.72 -10.24 -9.72
N TYR A 131 -3.34 -8.96 -9.75
CA TYR A 131 -2.99 -8.27 -10.97
C TYR A 131 -1.47 -8.09 -11.02
N ASP A 132 -0.86 -8.50 -12.11
CA ASP A 132 0.55 -8.28 -12.41
C ASP A 132 0.64 -7.52 -13.75
N GLY A 133 1.05 -6.25 -13.71
CA GLY A 133 1.02 -5.42 -14.90
C GLY A 133 1.37 -3.95 -14.69
N ASP A 134 0.98 -3.14 -15.67
CA ASP A 134 1.13 -1.69 -15.63
C ASP A 134 0.04 -1.00 -14.80
N TRP A 135 0.42 0.07 -14.13
CA TRP A 135 -0.40 0.91 -13.29
C TRP A 135 -0.22 2.37 -13.70
N VAL A 136 -1.31 3.14 -13.66
CA VAL A 136 -1.27 4.59 -13.81
C VAL A 136 -2.19 5.19 -12.78
N LYS A 137 -1.66 6.04 -11.89
CA LYS A 137 -2.44 6.74 -10.85
C LYS A 137 -3.37 5.81 -10.05
N GLY A 138 -2.88 4.64 -9.67
CA GLY A 138 -3.59 3.65 -8.86
C GLY A 138 -4.56 2.74 -9.62
N LYS A 139 -4.65 2.85 -10.95
CA LYS A 139 -5.53 2.01 -11.78
C LYS A 139 -4.72 1.09 -12.69
N LYS A 140 -5.22 -0.13 -12.92
CA LYS A 140 -4.67 -1.04 -13.93
C LYS A 140 -4.76 -0.37 -15.29
N ASN A 141 -3.63 -0.30 -15.97
CA ASN A 141 -3.51 0.28 -17.29
C ASN A 141 -2.48 -0.53 -18.09
N GLY A 142 -2.28 -0.24 -19.38
CA GLY A 142 -1.22 -0.87 -20.18
C GLY A 142 -1.39 -2.39 -20.32
N LYS A 143 -0.30 -3.15 -20.13
CA LYS A 143 -0.34 -4.62 -20.21
C LYS A 143 -0.39 -5.23 -18.82
N GLY A 144 -1.24 -6.23 -18.64
CA GLY A 144 -1.33 -6.93 -17.36
C GLY A 144 -2.06 -8.26 -17.42
N THR A 145 -1.87 -9.05 -16.38
CA THR A 145 -2.52 -10.35 -16.17
C THR A 145 -3.32 -10.32 -14.88
N GLU A 146 -4.57 -10.76 -14.95
CA GLU A 146 -5.45 -10.96 -13.79
C GLU A 146 -6.32 -12.20 -13.98
N GLY A 147 -6.22 -13.14 -13.03
CA GLY A 147 -6.90 -14.42 -13.12
C GLY A 147 -6.54 -15.14 -14.42
N SER A 148 -7.55 -15.42 -15.25
CA SER A 148 -7.37 -16.09 -16.55
C SER A 148 -7.10 -15.15 -17.73
N TYR A 149 -7.10 -13.83 -17.51
CA TYR A 149 -6.97 -12.84 -18.56
C TYR A 149 -5.57 -12.22 -18.59
N THR A 150 -4.97 -12.16 -19.78
CA THR A 150 -3.75 -11.39 -20.06
C THR A 150 -4.02 -10.50 -21.27
N GLY A 151 -3.84 -9.20 -21.15
CA GLY A 151 -4.12 -8.29 -22.26
C GLY A 151 -3.95 -6.81 -21.94
N ASP A 152 -4.60 -5.97 -22.74
CA ASP A 152 -4.64 -4.53 -22.55
C ASP A 152 -5.65 -4.12 -21.46
N TRP A 153 -5.24 -3.16 -20.65
CA TRP A 153 -6.04 -2.57 -19.59
C TRP A 153 -6.11 -1.06 -19.75
N VAL A 154 -7.29 -0.49 -19.53
CA VAL A 154 -7.47 0.96 -19.38
C VAL A 154 -8.41 1.20 -18.23
N ASP A 155 -7.93 1.95 -17.23
CA ASP A 155 -8.72 2.35 -16.06
C ASP A 155 -9.51 1.18 -15.42
N ASP A 156 -8.78 0.12 -15.06
CA ASP A 156 -9.30 -1.10 -14.42
C ASP A 156 -10.20 -1.99 -15.30
N MET A 157 -10.34 -1.66 -16.59
CA MET A 157 -11.13 -2.43 -17.54
C MET A 157 -10.25 -3.14 -18.58
N LYS A 158 -10.59 -4.40 -18.89
CA LYS A 158 -10.07 -5.10 -20.06
C LYS A 158 -10.45 -4.32 -21.32
N GLN A 159 -9.46 -4.07 -22.16
CA GLN A 159 -9.57 -3.33 -23.40
C GLN A 159 -8.70 -4.00 -24.48
N GLY A 160 -8.75 -3.48 -25.70
CA GLY A 160 -7.80 -3.83 -26.76
C GLY A 160 -7.63 -5.33 -26.99
N LYS A 161 -6.40 -5.79 -27.17
CA LYS A 161 -6.10 -7.20 -27.43
C LYS A 161 -5.86 -7.95 -26.13
N GLY A 162 -6.45 -9.13 -26.01
CA GLY A 162 -6.22 -10.00 -24.86
C GLY A 162 -6.44 -11.47 -25.13
N THR A 163 -6.00 -12.28 -24.18
CA THR A 163 -6.22 -13.71 -24.11
C THR A 163 -6.95 -14.02 -22.81
N GLU A 164 -8.02 -14.80 -22.87
CA GLU A 164 -8.79 -15.23 -21.68
C GLU A 164 -8.98 -16.75 -21.70
N LEU A 165 -8.57 -17.45 -20.64
CA LEU A 165 -8.93 -18.85 -20.45
C LEU A 165 -10.35 -18.94 -19.89
N ARG A 166 -11.15 -19.83 -20.48
CA ARG A 166 -12.55 -20.11 -20.14
C ARG A 166 -12.73 -21.59 -19.88
N ASN A 167 -13.68 -21.91 -19.00
CA ASN A 167 -14.14 -23.28 -18.85
C ASN A 167 -14.97 -23.66 -20.09
N ALA A 168 -14.67 -24.80 -20.70
CA ALA A 168 -15.48 -25.32 -21.81
C ALA A 168 -16.91 -25.58 -21.35
N LYS A 169 -17.90 -25.24 -22.19
CA LYS A 169 -19.33 -25.43 -21.89
C LYS A 169 -19.74 -26.91 -21.77
N THR A 170 -18.93 -27.85 -22.26
CA THR A 170 -19.27 -29.28 -22.40
C THR A 170 -18.26 -30.23 -21.72
N GLY A 171 -17.49 -29.76 -20.74
CA GLY A 171 -16.63 -30.60 -19.89
C GLY A 171 -15.11 -30.42 -20.07
N SER A 172 -14.38 -30.82 -19.02
CA SER A 172 -12.93 -31.01 -18.73
C SER A 172 -11.83 -30.17 -19.39
N PHE A 173 -12.08 -29.31 -20.37
CA PHE A 173 -11.05 -28.55 -21.08
C PHE A 173 -11.17 -27.04 -20.83
N SER A 174 -10.03 -26.35 -20.94
CA SER A 174 -10.00 -24.89 -21.00
C SER A 174 -10.02 -24.43 -22.46
N GLU A 175 -10.96 -23.57 -22.81
CA GLU A 175 -10.99 -22.84 -24.07
C GLU A 175 -10.18 -21.56 -23.91
N ARG A 176 -9.31 -21.24 -24.87
CA ARG A 176 -8.57 -19.98 -24.90
C ARG A 176 -9.21 -19.05 -25.92
N TYR A 177 -9.82 -17.96 -25.46
CA TYR A 177 -10.23 -16.87 -26.34
C TYR A 177 -9.04 -15.93 -26.59
N VAL A 178 -8.75 -15.64 -27.85
CA VAL A 178 -7.79 -14.61 -28.25
C VAL A 178 -8.50 -13.60 -29.14
N GLY A 179 -8.61 -12.35 -28.71
CA GLY A 179 -9.36 -11.35 -29.47
C GLY A 179 -9.42 -9.98 -28.81
N ASP A 180 -10.38 -9.21 -29.29
CA ASP A 180 -10.60 -7.83 -28.87
C ASP A 180 -11.54 -7.75 -27.64
N PHE A 181 -11.25 -6.82 -26.74
CA PHE A 181 -12.01 -6.54 -25.52
C PHE A 181 -12.39 -5.06 -25.48
N ALA A 182 -13.60 -4.77 -24.99
CA ALA A 182 -14.01 -3.41 -24.66
C ALA A 182 -14.88 -3.41 -23.40
N GLY A 183 -14.46 -2.67 -22.37
CA GLY A 183 -15.23 -2.52 -21.13
C GLY A 183 -15.53 -3.85 -20.45
N ASN A 184 -14.50 -4.70 -20.27
CA ASN A 184 -14.60 -6.04 -19.67
C ASN A 184 -15.38 -7.08 -20.48
N LYS A 185 -15.87 -6.73 -21.68
CA LYS A 185 -16.59 -7.64 -22.57
C LYS A 185 -15.74 -8.00 -23.77
N LEU A 186 -15.99 -9.19 -24.33
CA LEU A 186 -15.56 -9.48 -25.69
C LEU A 186 -16.17 -8.46 -26.63
N ASN A 187 -15.37 -7.94 -27.54
CA ASN A 187 -15.86 -7.02 -28.54
C ASN A 187 -15.07 -7.23 -29.83
N GLY A 188 -15.71 -7.44 -30.97
CA GLY A 188 -15.00 -7.63 -32.25
C GLY A 188 -14.61 -9.09 -32.54
N LYS A 189 -13.58 -9.27 -33.38
CA LYS A 189 -13.17 -10.59 -33.87
C LYS A 189 -12.28 -11.29 -32.83
N GLY A 190 -12.50 -12.59 -32.63
CA GLY A 190 -11.62 -13.42 -31.81
C GLY A 190 -11.67 -14.87 -32.24
N ASN A 191 -10.62 -15.61 -31.90
CA ASN A 191 -10.48 -17.03 -32.17
C ASN A 191 -10.55 -17.79 -30.85
N ILE A 192 -11.29 -18.90 -30.83
CA ILE A 192 -11.27 -19.86 -29.73
C ILE A 192 -10.29 -20.96 -30.11
N VAL A 193 -9.27 -21.14 -29.29
CA VAL A 193 -8.34 -22.27 -29.40
C VAL A 193 -8.74 -23.30 -28.36
N TYR A 194 -9.04 -24.50 -28.81
CA TYR A 194 -9.35 -25.65 -27.97
C TYR A 194 -8.04 -26.34 -27.57
N ASN A 195 -7.76 -26.43 -26.28
CA ASN A 195 -6.74 -27.34 -25.77
C ASN A 195 -7.30 -28.77 -25.77
N ASN A 196 -7.52 -29.36 -26.95
CA ASN A 196 -7.69 -30.81 -27.03
C ASN A 196 -6.31 -31.41 -26.77
N GLY A 197 -6.15 -32.13 -25.66
CA GLY A 197 -4.90 -32.72 -25.22
C GLY A 197 -4.36 -33.86 -26.09
N ASP A 198 -4.70 -33.93 -27.38
CA ASP A 198 -4.32 -35.03 -28.26
C ASP A 198 -3.39 -34.55 -29.39
N LYS A 199 -2.20 -35.14 -29.41
CA LYS A 199 -1.48 -35.43 -30.65
C LYS A 199 -2.00 -36.74 -31.20
#